data_AF-A0A0C3JTD5-F1
#
_entry.id   AF-A0A0C3JTD5-F1
#
_cell.length_a   1.000
_cell.length_b   1.000
_cell.length_c   1.000
_cell.angle_alpha   90.00
_cell.angle_beta   90.00
_cell.angle_gamma   90.00
#
_symmetry.space_group_name_H-M   'P 1'
#
loop_
_entity.id
_entity.type
_entity.pdbx_description
1 polymer ?
#
loop_
_entity_poly.entity_id
_entity_poly.type
_entity_poly.pdbx_seq_one_letter_code
_entity_poly.pdbx_strand_id
1 'polypeptide(L)'
;MSFSAGVITVSDSVHAGVNEDKSGPLIQDILRTRGFERVVSAVASDDEESIRASLKLILSLKVDCVFTTGGTGFGERDITPEAISPLLERQAPGLVHLLLSSSLKHTPLAVLSRPLAGTIGKTLVVTLPGSTKAVRENLDALLSNGVLDHALDLTKGGSGKVVHAALGSGHTPIVGEEHACGHHHRPGCVAPKPRTTLSHDPSVPGTQDQPT
;
A
#
# COMPACT_ATOMS: atom_id res chain seq x y z
N MET A 1 -11.12 -17.07 5.31
CA MET A 1 -10.90 -17.39 3.88
C MET A 1 -9.42 -17.62 3.69
N SER A 2 -9.02 -18.63 2.92
CA SER A 2 -7.60 -18.85 2.64
C SER A 2 -7.19 -18.10 1.37
N PHE A 3 -6.02 -17.48 1.41
CA PHE A 3 -5.42 -16.78 0.28
C PHE A 3 -4.21 -17.57 -0.24
N SER A 4 -3.88 -17.36 -1.52
CA SER A 4 -2.67 -17.88 -2.13
C SER A 4 -1.73 -16.75 -2.55
N ALA A 5 -0.43 -17.00 -2.43
CA ALA A 5 0.60 -16.01 -2.69
C ALA A 5 1.72 -16.56 -3.58
N GLY A 6 2.30 -15.68 -4.39
CA GLY A 6 3.58 -15.87 -5.05
C GLY A 6 4.67 -15.02 -4.42
N VAL A 7 5.88 -15.54 -4.34
CA VAL A 7 7.06 -14.81 -3.88
C VAL A 7 8.12 -14.85 -4.97
N ILE A 8 8.64 -13.69 -5.39
CA ILE A 8 9.69 -13.60 -6.41
C ILE A 8 10.90 -12.92 -5.80
N THR A 9 11.99 -13.66 -5.64
CA THR A 9 13.28 -13.09 -5.27
C THR A 9 13.98 -12.60 -6.52
N VAL A 10 14.29 -11.31 -6.58
CA VAL A 10 15.04 -10.69 -7.68
C VAL A 10 16.46 -10.46 -7.18
N SER A 11 17.40 -11.26 -7.68
CA SER A 11 18.83 -11.09 -7.45
C SER A 11 19.65 -11.93 -8.41
N ASP A 12 20.56 -11.31 -9.15
CA ASP A 12 21.56 -11.98 -9.99
C ASP A 12 22.33 -13.05 -9.21
N SER A 13 22.79 -12.70 -8.00
CA SER A 13 23.63 -13.59 -7.20
C SER A 13 22.88 -14.83 -6.69
N VAL A 14 21.58 -14.68 -6.38
CA VAL A 14 20.73 -15.80 -5.98
C VAL A 14 20.35 -16.64 -7.19
N HIS A 15 20.00 -15.98 -8.31
CA HIS A 15 19.67 -16.65 -9.56
C HIS A 15 20.85 -17.47 -10.10
N ALA A 16 22.08 -16.96 -9.99
CA ALA A 16 23.31 -17.66 -10.36
C ALA A 16 23.77 -18.72 -9.34
N GLY A 17 23.08 -18.86 -8.19
CA GLY A 17 23.44 -19.81 -7.14
C GLY A 17 24.70 -19.45 -6.34
N VAL A 18 25.15 -18.19 -6.43
CA VAL A 18 26.32 -17.69 -5.69
C VAL A 18 25.97 -17.40 -4.23
N ASN A 19 24.80 -16.81 -4.00
CA ASN A 19 24.28 -16.50 -2.68
C ASN A 19 22.97 -17.26 -2.40
N GLU A 20 22.74 -17.57 -1.13
CA GLU A 20 21.47 -18.15 -0.68
C GLU A 20 20.37 -17.08 -0.58
N ASP A 21 19.17 -17.43 -1.01
CA ASP A 21 17.98 -16.62 -0.79
C ASP A 21 17.56 -16.69 0.69
N LYS A 22 17.59 -15.54 1.37
CA LYS A 22 17.11 -15.41 2.76
C LYS A 22 15.77 -14.69 2.86
N SER A 23 15.48 -13.80 1.91
CA SER A 23 14.29 -12.94 1.96
C SER A 23 13.07 -13.65 1.40
N GLY A 24 13.22 -14.41 0.31
CA GLY A 24 12.15 -15.21 -0.27
C GLY A 24 11.56 -16.22 0.74
N PRO A 25 12.36 -17.10 1.35
CA PRO A 25 11.88 -18.04 2.37
C PRO A 25 11.22 -17.33 3.56
N LEU A 26 11.79 -16.21 4.02
CA LEU A 26 11.21 -15.43 5.11
C LEU A 26 9.78 -14.94 4.79
N ILE A 27 9.55 -14.43 3.58
CA ILE A 27 8.21 -14.01 3.15
C ILE A 27 7.26 -15.22 3.15
N GLN A 28 7.71 -16.35 2.63
CA GLN A 28 6.89 -17.56 2.58
C GLN A 28 6.47 -18.02 3.97
N ASP A 29 7.39 -18.04 4.93
CA ASP A 29 7.13 -18.46 6.29
C ASP A 29 6.16 -17.52 7.02
N ILE A 30 6.32 -16.20 6.84
CA ILE A 30 5.39 -15.22 7.39
C ILE A 30 3.99 -15.41 6.80
N LEU A 31 3.85 -15.57 5.48
CA LEU A 31 2.55 -15.76 4.83
C LEU A 31 1.88 -17.06 5.26
N ARG A 32 2.62 -18.17 5.33
CA ARG A 32 2.11 -19.46 5.84
C ARG A 32 1.61 -19.35 7.27
N THR A 33 2.36 -18.65 8.14
CA THR A 33 1.98 -18.40 9.53
C THR A 33 0.68 -17.58 9.63
N ARG A 34 0.39 -16.75 8.62
CA ARG A 34 -0.84 -15.95 8.52
C ARG A 34 -2.00 -16.69 7.85
N GLY A 35 -1.85 -17.98 7.54
CA GLY A 35 -2.94 -18.81 7.02
C GLY A 35 -3.06 -18.85 5.49
N PHE A 36 -2.03 -18.44 4.75
CA PHE A 36 -1.99 -18.63 3.30
C PHE A 36 -1.71 -20.11 2.99
N GLU A 37 -2.69 -20.84 2.45
CA GLU A 37 -2.56 -22.30 2.22
C GLU A 37 -1.59 -22.64 1.08
N ARG A 38 -1.49 -21.77 0.07
CA ARG A 38 -0.63 -21.99 -1.09
C ARG A 38 0.31 -20.82 -1.29
N VAL A 39 1.57 -21.03 -0.94
CA VAL A 39 2.65 -20.09 -1.20
C VAL A 39 3.66 -20.73 -2.15
N VAL A 40 3.81 -20.15 -3.33
CA VAL A 40 4.75 -20.57 -4.37
C VAL A 40 5.86 -19.54 -4.51
N SER A 41 7.05 -19.97 -4.95
CA SER A 41 8.20 -19.07 -5.10
C SER A 41 8.91 -19.24 -6.44
N ALA A 42 9.53 -18.17 -6.91
CA ALA A 42 10.44 -18.16 -8.04
C ALA A 42 11.64 -17.23 -7.75
N VAL A 43 12.73 -17.44 -8.48
CA VAL A 43 13.91 -16.57 -8.45
C VAL A 43 14.15 -16.01 -9.85
N ALA A 44 14.36 -14.70 -9.94
CA ALA A 44 14.69 -13.98 -11.16
C ALA A 44 16.06 -13.29 -11.02
N SER A 45 16.74 -13.10 -12.15
CA SER A 45 17.90 -12.21 -12.27
C SER A 45 17.45 -10.74 -12.35
N ASP A 46 18.38 -9.81 -12.14
CA ASP A 46 18.16 -8.36 -12.20
C ASP A 46 18.13 -7.87 -13.66
N ASP A 47 17.22 -8.43 -14.45
CA ASP A 47 16.92 -8.02 -15.83
C ASP A 47 15.41 -8.12 -16.13
N GLU A 48 14.96 -7.29 -17.06
CA GLU A 48 13.53 -7.09 -17.33
C GLU A 48 12.84 -8.37 -17.83
N GLU A 49 13.52 -9.15 -18.67
CA GLU A 49 12.94 -10.35 -19.26
C GLU A 49 12.71 -11.42 -18.19
N SER A 50 13.72 -11.68 -17.36
CA SER A 50 13.68 -12.64 -16.27
C SER A 50 12.61 -12.30 -15.24
N ILE A 51 12.55 -11.05 -14.77
CA ILE A 51 11.54 -10.60 -13.80
C ILE A 51 10.13 -10.77 -14.37
N ARG A 52 9.91 -10.35 -15.62
CA ARG A 52 8.59 -10.47 -16.25
C ARG A 52 8.21 -11.92 -16.54
N ALA A 53 9.16 -12.78 -16.91
CA ALA A 53 8.92 -14.19 -17.13
C ALA A 53 8.51 -14.89 -15.82
N SER A 54 9.25 -14.66 -14.73
CA SER A 54 8.91 -15.18 -13.40
C SER A 54 7.54 -14.66 -12.94
N LEU A 55 7.25 -13.36 -13.12
CA LEU A 55 5.95 -12.80 -12.77
C LEU A 55 4.82 -13.44 -13.57
N LYS A 56 4.96 -13.61 -14.89
CA LYS A 56 3.98 -14.29 -15.74
C LYS A 56 3.75 -15.73 -15.31
N LEU A 57 4.82 -16.47 -14.98
CA LEU A 57 4.72 -17.84 -14.49
C LEU A 57 3.90 -17.90 -13.20
N ILE A 58 4.20 -17.04 -12.22
CA ILE A 58 3.47 -16.98 -10.95
C ILE A 58 2.00 -16.58 -11.18
N LEU A 59 1.75 -15.58 -12.04
CA LEU A 59 0.39 -15.15 -12.37
C LEU A 59 -0.44 -16.25 -13.05
N SER A 60 0.19 -17.13 -13.83
CA SER A 60 -0.48 -18.27 -14.47
C SER A 60 -1.11 -19.25 -13.46
N LEU A 61 -0.59 -19.27 -12.24
CA LEU A 61 -1.10 -20.09 -11.12
C LEU A 61 -2.33 -19.47 -10.44
N LYS A 62 -2.77 -18.28 -10.89
CA LYS A 62 -3.92 -17.53 -10.37
C LYS A 62 -3.84 -17.33 -8.86
N VAL A 63 -2.68 -16.84 -8.40
CA VAL A 63 -2.49 -16.47 -6.99
C VAL A 63 -3.21 -15.16 -6.67
N ASP A 64 -3.53 -14.94 -5.40
CA ASP A 64 -4.27 -13.75 -4.95
C ASP A 64 -3.35 -12.54 -4.79
N CYS A 65 -2.09 -12.79 -4.41
CA CYS A 65 -1.06 -11.78 -4.37
C CYS A 65 0.32 -12.28 -4.80
N VAL A 66 1.19 -11.35 -5.18
CA VAL A 66 2.61 -11.57 -5.47
C VAL A 66 3.41 -10.54 -4.69
N PHE A 67 4.39 -11.02 -3.94
CA PHE A 67 5.42 -10.20 -3.33
C PHE A 67 6.73 -10.40 -4.07
N THR A 68 7.37 -9.31 -4.52
CA THR A 68 8.76 -9.38 -4.96
C THR A 68 9.69 -8.88 -3.87
N THR A 69 10.94 -9.33 -3.86
CA THR A 69 11.98 -8.84 -2.94
C THR A 69 13.27 -8.61 -3.71
N GLY A 70 13.85 -7.42 -3.57
CA GLY A 70 15.08 -7.01 -4.28
C GLY A 70 14.81 -6.06 -5.44
N GLY A 71 15.88 -5.48 -6.00
CA GLY A 71 15.84 -4.69 -7.23
C GLY A 71 15.09 -3.35 -7.17
N THR A 72 14.80 -2.80 -5.97
CA THR A 72 14.01 -1.57 -5.77
C THR A 72 14.84 -0.35 -5.35
N GLY A 73 16.16 -0.44 -5.28
CA GLY A 73 17.05 0.67 -4.92
C GLY A 73 17.39 1.59 -6.10
N PHE A 74 18.48 2.34 -5.99
CA PHE A 74 19.02 3.22 -7.05
C PHE A 74 20.24 2.61 -7.76
N GLY A 75 20.59 1.34 -7.50
CA GLY A 75 21.66 0.67 -8.22
C GLY A 75 21.33 0.53 -9.70
N GLU A 76 22.36 0.49 -10.55
CA GLU A 76 22.18 0.37 -12.02
C GLU A 76 21.40 -0.89 -12.43
N ARG A 77 21.44 -1.92 -11.59
CA ARG A 77 20.73 -3.19 -11.79
C ARG A 77 19.37 -3.23 -11.07
N ASP A 78 19.05 -2.25 -10.22
CA ASP A 78 17.75 -2.17 -9.55
C ASP A 78 16.67 -1.74 -10.55
N ILE A 79 16.09 -2.70 -11.28
CA ILE A 79 15.11 -2.44 -12.35
C ILE A 79 13.75 -3.10 -12.09
N THR A 80 13.53 -3.65 -10.89
CA THR A 80 12.27 -4.32 -10.54
C THR A 80 11.04 -3.40 -10.71
N PRO A 81 11.08 -2.11 -10.29
CA PRO A 81 9.97 -1.20 -10.53
C PRO A 81 9.69 -0.99 -12.02
N GLU A 82 10.71 -0.78 -12.84
CA GLU A 82 10.62 -0.56 -14.29
C GLU A 82 10.09 -1.81 -15.02
N ALA A 83 10.51 -3.00 -14.58
CA ALA A 83 10.04 -4.25 -15.15
C ALA A 83 8.54 -4.50 -14.87
N ILE A 84 8.05 -4.10 -13.69
CA ILE A 84 6.70 -4.42 -13.22
C ILE A 84 5.69 -3.30 -13.54
N SER A 85 6.06 -2.02 -13.42
CA SER A 85 5.14 -0.88 -13.57
C SER A 85 4.27 -0.93 -14.83
N PRO A 86 4.80 -1.25 -16.03
CA PRO A 86 4.00 -1.30 -17.26
C PRO A 86 2.94 -2.41 -17.28
N LEU A 87 3.05 -3.39 -16.38
CA LEU A 87 2.13 -4.52 -16.29
C LEU A 87 0.97 -4.27 -15.31
N LEU A 88 1.09 -3.25 -14.45
CA LEU A 88 0.05 -2.92 -13.48
C LEU A 88 -1.15 -2.26 -14.19
N GLU A 89 -2.32 -2.85 -14.05
CA GLU A 89 -3.58 -2.31 -14.58
C GLU A 89 -4.15 -1.20 -13.68
N ARG A 90 -3.95 -1.34 -12.36
CA ARG A 90 -4.34 -0.34 -11.36
C ARG A 90 -3.23 -0.18 -10.34
N GLN A 91 -2.71 1.03 -10.20
CA GLN A 91 -1.71 1.31 -9.19
C GLN A 91 -2.37 1.54 -7.83
N ALA A 92 -1.66 1.17 -6.76
CA ALA A 92 -2.08 1.34 -5.37
C ALA A 92 -1.05 2.21 -4.61
N PRO A 93 -0.93 3.52 -4.95
CA PRO A 93 0.06 4.40 -4.33
C PRO A 93 -0.12 4.54 -2.81
N GLY A 94 -1.34 4.33 -2.28
CA GLY A 94 -1.57 4.30 -0.83
C GLY A 94 -0.83 3.17 -0.12
N LEU A 95 -0.69 2.00 -0.75
CA LEU A 95 0.12 0.91 -0.20
C LEU A 95 1.61 1.27 -0.25
N VAL A 96 2.08 1.88 -1.33
CA VAL A 96 3.45 2.40 -1.44
C VAL A 96 3.76 3.39 -0.31
N HIS A 97 2.84 4.31 -0.03
CA HIS A 97 2.98 5.26 1.07
C HIS A 97 3.02 4.58 2.44
N LEU A 98 2.21 3.54 2.67
CA LEU A 98 2.24 2.73 3.89
C LEU A 98 3.61 2.06 4.09
N LEU A 99 4.14 1.43 3.05
CA LEU A 99 5.44 0.75 3.07
C LEU A 99 6.59 1.72 3.39
N LEU A 100 6.64 2.86 2.70
CA LEU A 100 7.65 3.90 2.94
C LEU A 100 7.50 4.50 4.34
N SER A 101 6.28 4.83 4.76
CA SER A 101 6.01 5.38 6.09
C SER A 101 6.39 4.42 7.21
N SER A 102 6.20 3.11 7.01
CA SER A 102 6.64 2.09 7.97
C SER A 102 8.17 2.03 8.03
N SER A 103 8.81 1.94 6.87
CA SER A 103 10.27 1.82 6.77
C SER A 103 11.01 3.04 7.32
N LEU A 104 10.47 4.26 7.12
CA LEU A 104 11.03 5.51 7.63
C LEU A 104 11.07 5.61 9.16
N LYS A 105 10.25 4.84 9.87
CA LYS A 105 10.32 4.73 11.35
C LYS A 105 11.59 4.00 11.81
N HIS A 106 12.17 3.18 10.93
CA HIS A 106 13.33 2.35 11.24
C HIS A 106 14.64 2.90 10.65
N THR A 107 14.59 3.52 9.47
CA THR A 107 15.77 4.12 8.84
C THR A 107 15.40 5.26 7.88
N PRO A 108 16.10 6.40 7.93
CA PRO A 108 15.90 7.49 6.96
C PRO A 108 16.26 7.07 5.53
N LEU A 109 17.14 6.07 5.36
CA LEU A 109 17.55 5.57 4.04
C LEU A 109 16.41 4.88 3.29
N ALA A 110 15.29 4.56 3.96
CA ALA A 110 14.12 3.97 3.32
C ALA A 110 13.54 4.84 2.19
N VAL A 111 13.75 6.16 2.25
CA VAL A 111 13.34 7.10 1.19
C VAL A 111 13.97 6.78 -0.17
N LEU A 112 15.08 6.02 -0.18
CA LEU A 112 15.79 5.65 -1.40
C LEU A 112 15.18 4.42 -2.10
N SER A 113 14.22 3.74 -1.49
CA SER A 113 13.52 2.65 -2.15
C SER A 113 12.48 3.21 -3.12
N ARG A 114 12.28 2.51 -4.24
CA ARG A 114 11.27 2.80 -5.26
C ARG A 114 10.18 1.71 -5.29
N PRO A 115 9.49 1.42 -4.18
CA PRO A 115 8.53 0.33 -4.15
C PRO A 115 7.31 0.63 -5.04
N LEU A 116 6.68 -0.43 -5.53
CA LEU A 116 5.45 -0.39 -6.31
C LEU A 116 4.41 -1.29 -5.66
N ALA A 117 3.15 -0.89 -5.81
CA ALA A 117 2.03 -1.72 -5.48
C ALA A 117 0.89 -1.46 -6.48
N GLY A 118 0.15 -2.50 -6.82
CA GLY A 118 -0.97 -2.42 -7.75
C GLY A 118 -1.55 -3.78 -8.09
N THR A 119 -2.43 -3.85 -9.07
CA THR A 119 -3.07 -5.11 -9.48
C THR A 119 -2.79 -5.44 -10.94
N ILE A 120 -2.64 -6.73 -11.21
CA ILE A 120 -2.65 -7.32 -12.55
C ILE A 120 -3.80 -8.32 -12.58
N GLY A 121 -4.85 -8.04 -13.35
CA GLY A 121 -6.13 -8.72 -13.24
C GLY A 121 -6.67 -8.73 -11.80
N LYS A 122 -6.80 -9.92 -11.22
CA LYS A 122 -7.29 -10.14 -9.84
C LYS A 122 -6.18 -10.35 -8.81
N THR A 123 -4.92 -10.18 -9.21
CA THR A 123 -3.76 -10.43 -8.35
C THR A 123 -3.17 -9.12 -7.87
N LEU A 124 -3.02 -8.95 -6.56
CA LEU A 124 -2.30 -7.83 -5.96
C LEU A 124 -0.79 -8.06 -6.07
N VAL A 125 -0.03 -7.11 -6.61
CA VAL A 125 1.43 -7.17 -6.71
C VAL A 125 2.02 -6.08 -5.82
N VAL A 126 2.98 -6.44 -4.99
CA VAL A 126 3.70 -5.51 -4.10
C VAL A 126 5.19 -5.81 -4.16
N THR A 127 6.02 -4.78 -4.36
CA THR A 127 7.49 -4.94 -4.33
C THR A 127 8.04 -4.55 -2.96
N LEU A 128 8.93 -5.38 -2.44
CA LEU A 128 9.58 -5.21 -1.14
C LEU A 128 11.09 -4.98 -1.31
N PRO A 129 11.75 -4.34 -0.33
CA PRO A 129 13.21 -4.20 -0.34
C PRO A 129 13.91 -5.56 -0.27
N GLY A 130 15.20 -5.63 -0.64
CA GLY A 130 15.94 -6.90 -0.71
C GLY A 130 16.37 -7.49 0.65
N SER A 131 16.50 -6.67 1.70
CA SER A 131 16.98 -7.15 3.00
C SER A 131 15.88 -7.82 3.84
N THR A 132 16.20 -8.92 4.52
CA THR A 132 15.28 -9.65 5.40
C THR A 132 14.64 -8.78 6.48
N LYS A 133 15.41 -7.85 7.06
CA LYS A 133 14.93 -6.88 8.05
C LYS A 133 13.83 -6.00 7.46
N ALA A 134 14.12 -5.32 6.35
CA ALA A 134 13.16 -4.42 5.71
C ALA A 134 11.93 -5.18 5.17
N VAL A 135 12.12 -6.40 4.66
CA VAL A 135 11.01 -7.28 4.26
C VAL A 135 10.06 -7.53 5.42
N ARG A 136 10.59 -7.91 6.59
CA ARG A 136 9.77 -8.15 7.80
C ARG A 136 9.00 -6.90 8.19
N GLU A 137 9.67 -5.76 8.29
CA GLU A 137 9.06 -4.47 8.68
C GLU A 137 7.91 -4.05 7.73
N ASN A 138 8.11 -4.25 6.42
CA ASN A 138 7.12 -3.90 5.40
C ASN A 138 5.95 -4.89 5.35
N LEU A 139 6.24 -6.19 5.45
CA LEU A 139 5.21 -7.22 5.44
C LEU A 139 4.35 -7.16 6.70
N ASP A 140 4.96 -6.88 7.86
CA ASP A 140 4.22 -6.64 9.11
C ASP A 140 3.29 -5.43 8.97
N ALA A 141 3.71 -4.35 8.30
CA ALA A 141 2.86 -3.19 8.06
C ALA A 141 1.62 -3.53 7.19
N LEU A 142 1.79 -4.39 6.17
CA LEU A 142 0.68 -4.83 5.31
C LEU A 142 -0.28 -5.79 6.03
N LEU A 143 0.27 -6.69 6.84
CA LEU A 143 -0.49 -7.69 7.58
C LEU A 143 -1.17 -7.11 8.82
N SER A 144 -0.70 -5.97 9.30
CA SER A 144 -1.29 -5.27 10.43
C SER A 144 -2.63 -4.64 10.02
N ASN A 145 -3.59 -4.66 10.95
CA ASN A 145 -4.89 -3.98 10.81
C ASN A 145 -5.77 -4.44 9.63
N GLY A 146 -5.51 -5.63 9.07
CA GLY A 146 -6.35 -6.22 8.02
C GLY A 146 -6.26 -5.54 6.66
N VAL A 147 -5.24 -4.70 6.41
CA VAL A 147 -5.08 -3.98 5.14
C VAL A 147 -4.92 -4.95 3.98
N LEU A 148 -4.01 -5.94 4.11
CA LEU A 148 -3.81 -6.96 3.08
C LEU A 148 -5.09 -7.78 2.85
N ASP A 149 -5.70 -8.31 3.91
CA ASP A 149 -6.92 -9.13 3.80
C ASP A 149 -8.04 -8.38 3.06
N HIS A 150 -8.24 -7.11 3.41
CA HIS A 150 -9.23 -6.25 2.74
C HIS A 150 -8.90 -6.03 1.27
N ALA A 151 -7.63 -5.76 0.94
CA ALA A 151 -7.21 -5.59 -0.43
C ALA A 151 -7.46 -6.86 -1.26
N LEU A 152 -7.15 -8.04 -0.72
CA LEU A 152 -7.37 -9.33 -1.39
C LEU A 152 -8.86 -9.66 -1.54
N ASP A 153 -9.70 -9.31 -0.58
CA ASP A 153 -11.15 -9.44 -0.70
C ASP A 153 -11.70 -8.57 -1.84
N LEU A 154 -11.22 -7.32 -1.97
CA LEU A 154 -11.63 -6.41 -3.03
C LEU A 154 -11.18 -6.90 -4.41
N THR A 155 -9.95 -7.38 -4.56
CA THR A 155 -9.45 -7.87 -5.87
C THR A 155 -10.18 -9.13 -6.35
N LYS A 156 -10.73 -9.93 -5.43
CA LYS A 156 -11.59 -11.08 -5.75
C LYS A 156 -13.02 -10.69 -6.17
N GLY A 157 -13.38 -9.41 -6.10
CA GLY A 157 -14.74 -8.93 -6.37
C GLY A 157 -15.65 -8.93 -5.15
N GLY A 158 -15.09 -9.02 -3.94
CA GLY A 158 -15.81 -8.83 -2.70
C GLY A 158 -16.27 -7.38 -2.53
N SER A 159 -17.38 -7.17 -1.82
CA SER A 159 -17.97 -5.84 -1.62
C SER A 159 -17.32 -5.00 -0.51
N GLY A 160 -16.23 -5.47 0.13
CA GLY A 160 -15.60 -4.82 1.29
C GLY A 160 -16.45 -4.77 2.57
N LYS A 161 -17.70 -5.26 2.53
CA LYS A 161 -18.70 -5.17 3.62
C LYS A 161 -18.26 -5.80 4.93
N VAL A 162 -17.50 -6.90 4.87
CA VAL A 162 -17.02 -7.62 6.06
C VAL A 162 -16.04 -6.76 6.88
N VAL A 163 -15.19 -5.98 6.21
CA VAL A 163 -14.15 -5.19 6.86
C VAL A 163 -14.68 -3.82 7.28
N HIS A 164 -15.61 -3.22 6.53
CA HIS A 164 -16.36 -2.06 7.01
C HIS A 164 -17.13 -2.35 8.31
N ALA A 165 -17.64 -3.57 8.49
CA ALA A 165 -18.27 -3.99 9.73
C ALA A 165 -17.26 -4.16 10.88
N ALA A 166 -16.07 -4.71 10.60
CA ALA A 166 -15.01 -4.91 11.59
C ALA A 166 -14.26 -3.63 11.99
N LEU A 167 -14.11 -2.66 11.09
CA LEU A 167 -13.49 -1.36 11.35
C LEU A 167 -14.51 -0.30 11.82
N GLY A 168 -15.80 -0.45 11.44
CA GLY A 168 -16.88 0.45 11.85
C GLY A 168 -17.29 0.30 13.33
N SER A 169 -16.91 -0.79 13.98
CA SER A 169 -17.16 -1.02 15.41
C SER A 169 -16.20 -0.24 16.33
N GLY A 170 -15.19 0.44 15.76
CA GLY A 170 -14.28 1.35 16.48
C GLY A 170 -14.66 2.83 16.41
N HIS A 171 -15.71 3.21 15.67
CA HIS A 171 -16.26 4.56 15.76
C HIS A 171 -17.16 4.64 16.98
N THR A 172 -16.59 5.02 18.13
CA THR A 172 -17.39 5.82 19.05
C THR A 172 -17.83 7.03 18.23
N PRO A 173 -19.13 7.36 18.16
CA PRO A 173 -19.50 8.67 17.65
C PRO A 173 -18.66 9.65 18.45
N ILE A 174 -17.92 10.53 17.77
CA ILE A 174 -17.50 11.77 18.42
C ILE A 174 -18.83 12.46 18.71
N VAL A 175 -19.37 12.19 19.89
CA VAL A 175 -20.35 13.05 20.51
C VAL A 175 -19.65 14.38 20.49
N GLY A 176 -20.20 15.34 19.75
CA GLY A 176 -19.67 16.70 19.74
C GLY A 176 -19.68 17.19 21.17
N GLU A 177 -18.55 17.05 21.85
CA GLU A 177 -18.23 17.88 22.98
C GLU A 177 -18.16 19.28 22.39
N GLU A 178 -19.18 20.08 22.69
CA GLU A 178 -19.13 21.52 22.49
C GLU A 178 -17.86 22.00 23.20
N HIS A 179 -16.78 22.10 22.44
CA HIS A 179 -15.57 22.73 22.90
C HIS A 179 -15.93 24.21 23.09
N ALA A 180 -16.29 24.55 24.31
CA ALA A 180 -16.32 25.92 24.78
C ALA A 180 -14.88 26.43 24.77
N CYS A 181 -14.41 26.86 23.61
CA CYS A 181 -13.20 27.65 23.50
C CYS A 181 -13.42 28.89 24.37
N GLY A 182 -12.74 28.92 25.52
CA GLY A 182 -12.74 30.03 26.45
C GLY A 182 -12.07 31.26 25.85
N HIS A 183 -12.71 31.87 24.86
CA HIS A 183 -12.37 33.21 24.41
C HIS A 183 -13.03 34.16 25.40
N HIS A 184 -12.20 34.91 26.12
CA HIS A 184 -12.65 36.04 26.93
C HIS A 184 -13.43 37.01 26.04
N HIS A 185 -14.76 36.90 26.05
CA HIS A 185 -15.64 37.86 25.40
C HIS A 185 -15.54 39.18 26.15
N ARG A 186 -14.75 40.12 25.61
CA ARG A 186 -14.93 41.53 25.89
C ARG A 186 -16.37 41.91 25.49
N PRO A 187 -17.17 42.54 26.37
CA PRO A 187 -18.50 43.01 26.00
C PRO A 187 -18.37 44.03 24.87
N GLY A 188 -18.84 43.70 23.67
CA GLY A 188 -18.80 44.61 22.50
C GLY A 188 -18.41 43.97 21.16
N CYS A 189 -17.97 42.72 21.12
CA CYS A 189 -17.63 42.08 19.84
C CYS A 189 -18.88 41.52 19.13
N VAL A 190 -19.31 42.20 18.07
CA VAL A 190 -20.30 41.69 17.11
C VAL A 190 -19.66 40.56 16.30
N ALA A 191 -20.33 39.41 16.19
CA ALA A 191 -19.87 38.30 15.37
C ALA A 191 -19.62 38.77 13.92
N PRO A 192 -18.48 38.45 13.30
CA PRO A 192 -18.20 38.87 11.92
C PRO A 192 -19.23 38.21 10.99
N LYS A 193 -20.02 39.03 10.29
CA LYS A 193 -20.92 38.53 9.26
C LYS A 193 -20.09 38.06 8.06
N PRO A 194 -20.35 36.85 7.52
CA PRO A 194 -19.69 36.39 6.31
C PRO A 194 -20.00 37.37 5.16
N ARG A 195 -18.96 37.75 4.41
CA ARG A 195 -19.01 38.80 3.37
C ARG A 195 -19.75 38.36 2.10
N THR A 196 -20.12 37.09 2.00
CA THR A 196 -20.86 36.50 0.90
C THR A 196 -21.74 35.37 1.41
N THR A 197 -23.00 35.33 0.99
CA THR A 197 -23.84 34.14 1.06
C THR A 197 -23.57 33.32 -0.20
N LEU A 198 -22.99 32.12 -0.06
CA LEU A 198 -22.82 31.21 -1.18
C LEU A 198 -24.20 30.77 -1.68
N SER A 199 -24.50 31.07 -2.95
CA SER A 199 -25.63 30.51 -3.67
C SER A 199 -25.49 28.98 -3.75
N HIS A 200 -26.57 28.24 -3.48
CA HIS A 200 -26.62 26.79 -3.73
C HIS A 200 -26.77 26.44 -5.23
N ASP A 201 -26.93 27.45 -6.10
CA ASP A 201 -26.96 27.31 -7.55
C ASP A 201 -25.58 27.67 -8.15
N PRO A 202 -24.85 26.71 -8.74
CA PRO A 202 -23.51 26.92 -9.29
C PRO A 202 -23.48 27.77 -10.56
N SER A 203 -24.64 28.13 -11.13
CA SER A 203 -24.73 28.97 -12.33
C SER A 203 -24.82 30.48 -12.03
N VAL A 204 -24.91 30.86 -10.75
CA VAL A 204 -25.06 32.27 -10.33
C VAL A 204 -23.80 32.76 -9.59
N PRO A 205 -23.16 33.87 -10.01
CA PRO A 205 -22.05 34.46 -9.26
C PRO A 205 -22.50 34.91 -7.87
N GLY A 206 -21.72 34.59 -6.83
CA GLY A 206 -22.01 35.00 -5.45
C GLY A 206 -22.06 36.53 -5.32
N THR A 207 -23.16 37.04 -4.78
CA THR A 207 -23.36 38.49 -4.57
C THR A 207 -22.50 38.97 -3.40
N GLN A 208 -21.66 39.99 -3.66
CA GLN A 208 -20.93 40.71 -2.62
C GLN A 208 -21.78 41.88 -2.14
N ASP A 209 -22.14 41.90 -0.86
CA ASP A 209 -22.66 43.12 -0.23
C ASP A 209 -21.49 44.09 -0.01
N GLN A 210 -21.48 45.22 -0.73
CA GLN A 210 -20.57 46.33 -0.44
C GLN A 210 -21.06 47.09 0.79
N PRO A 211 -20.23 47.26 1.84
CA PRO A 211 -20.60 48.08 2.98
C PRO A 211 -20.46 49.57 2.66
N THR A 212 -21.42 50.36 3.14
CA THR A 212 -21.33 51.83 3.28
C THR A 212 -20.49 52.22 4.49
#